data_AF-A0A3D8HXW7-F1
#
_entry.id   AF-A0A3D8HXW7-F1
#
_cell.length_a   1.000
_cell.length_b   1.000
_cell.length_c   1.000
_cell.angle_alpha   90.00
_cell.angle_beta   90.00
_cell.angle_gamma   90.00
#
_symmetry.space_group_name_H-M   'P 1'
#
loop_
_entity.id
_entity.type
_entity.pdbx_description
1 polymer ?
#
loop_
_entity_poly.entity_id
_entity_poly.type
_entity_poly.pdbx_seq_one_letter_code
_entity_poly.pdbx_strand_id
1 'polypeptide(L)'
;MKEKFKEYFELAKECLEQVNFSGQELAQVSSELALKLLEAEFAQKRLNAELELQKRQQKQAEAEALKSIVQAESMIRSVRDNALISKANAYVGFLNVMLNATNIDGDKNVGGSNHSSNVIKTISAVDDSPLSNYSQSLEELKKDILELAK
;
A
#
# COMPACT_ATOMS: atom_id res chain seq x y z
N MET A 1 -7.62 -29.76 20.61
CA MET A 1 -7.22 -29.09 21.87
C MET A 1 -8.31 -29.19 22.94
N LYS A 2 -9.57 -28.88 22.63
CA LYS A 2 -10.71 -28.98 23.57
C LYS A 2 -11.03 -30.41 24.05
N GLU A 3 -10.97 -31.43 23.19
CA GLU A 3 -11.23 -32.83 23.58
C GLU A 3 -10.19 -33.38 24.55
N LYS A 4 -8.90 -33.24 24.24
CA LYS A 4 -7.81 -33.66 25.13
C LYS A 4 -7.82 -32.94 26.49
N PHE A 5 -8.18 -31.65 26.53
CA PHE A 5 -8.32 -30.93 27.81
C PHE A 5 -9.42 -31.56 28.67
N LYS A 6 -10.54 -31.96 28.06
CA LYS A 6 -11.67 -32.57 28.77
C LYS A 6 -11.29 -33.93 29.35
N GLU A 7 -10.59 -34.76 28.59
CA GLU A 7 -10.04 -36.04 29.06
C GLU A 7 -9.05 -35.86 30.21
N TYR A 8 -8.09 -34.94 30.10
CA TYR A 8 -7.12 -34.69 31.18
C TYR A 8 -7.77 -34.07 32.42
N PHE A 9 -8.82 -33.27 32.26
CA PHE A 9 -9.56 -32.68 33.37
C PHE A 9 -10.41 -33.72 34.12
N GLU A 10 -11.12 -34.61 33.41
CA GLU A 10 -11.85 -35.75 34.00
C GLU A 10 -10.87 -36.66 34.76
N LEU A 11 -9.74 -37.01 34.15
CA LEU A 11 -8.71 -37.84 34.78
C LEU A 11 -8.11 -37.18 36.03
N ALA A 12 -7.83 -35.88 35.98
CA ALA A 12 -7.33 -35.14 37.15
C ALA A 12 -8.37 -35.10 38.28
N LYS A 13 -9.66 -34.97 37.95
CA LYS A 13 -10.76 -35.01 38.91
C LYS A 13 -10.86 -36.38 39.58
N GLU A 14 -10.83 -37.47 38.82
CA GLU A 14 -10.82 -38.84 39.36
C GLU A 14 -9.62 -39.09 40.28
N CYS A 15 -8.43 -38.61 39.92
CA CYS A 15 -7.24 -38.71 40.78
C CYS A 15 -7.36 -37.88 42.06
N LEU A 16 -7.94 -36.68 42.00
CA LEU A 16 -8.13 -35.82 43.17
C LEU A 16 -9.17 -36.38 44.14
N GLU A 17 -10.20 -37.07 43.65
CA GLU A 17 -11.23 -37.72 44.47
C GLU A 17 -10.70 -38.94 45.25
N GLN A 18 -9.64 -39.59 44.76
CA GLN A 18 -9.01 -40.74 45.41
C GLN A 18 -7.98 -40.36 46.48
N VAL A 19 -7.54 -39.11 46.53
CA VAL A 19 -6.47 -38.64 47.42
C VAL A 19 -7.06 -37.83 48.58
N ASN A 20 -6.89 -38.33 49.81
CA ASN A 20 -7.32 -37.63 51.02
C ASN A 20 -6.21 -36.68 51.50
N PHE A 21 -6.20 -35.44 50.96
CA PHE A 21 -5.17 -34.46 51.30
C PHE A 21 -5.26 -34.00 52.76
N SER A 22 -4.10 -33.84 53.42
CA SER A 22 -4.05 -33.09 54.67
C SER A 22 -4.30 -31.60 54.42
N GLY A 23 -4.77 -30.86 55.43
CA GLY A 23 -5.09 -29.44 55.29
C GLY A 23 -3.92 -28.56 54.81
N GLN A 24 -2.67 -28.98 55.05
CA GLN A 24 -1.46 -28.31 54.58
C GLN A 24 -1.16 -28.59 53.10
N GLU A 25 -1.26 -29.85 52.66
CA GLU A 25 -1.04 -30.24 51.27
C GLU A 25 -2.10 -29.63 50.35
N LEU A 26 -3.36 -29.59 50.80
CA LEU A 26 -4.45 -29.00 50.05
C LEU A 26 -4.23 -27.48 49.86
N ALA A 27 -3.72 -26.79 50.88
CA ALA A 27 -3.37 -25.37 50.76
C ALA A 27 -2.20 -25.12 49.80
N GLN A 28 -1.19 -26.01 49.79
CA GLN A 28 -0.04 -25.91 48.89
C GLN A 28 -0.43 -26.18 47.43
N VAL A 29 -1.18 -27.25 47.16
CA VAL A 29 -1.70 -27.59 45.83
C VAL A 29 -2.63 -26.50 45.30
N SER A 30 -3.51 -25.97 46.15
CA SER A 30 -4.43 -24.88 45.76
C SER A 30 -3.68 -23.61 45.39
N SER A 31 -2.62 -23.27 46.13
CA SER A 31 -1.79 -22.10 45.85
C SER A 31 -1.01 -22.26 44.55
N GLU A 32 -0.44 -23.45 44.29
CA GLU A 32 0.27 -23.74 43.03
C GLU A 32 -0.67 -23.74 41.82
N LEU A 33 -1.89 -24.29 41.97
CA LEU A 33 -2.90 -24.27 40.92
C LEU A 33 -3.34 -22.83 40.60
N ALA A 34 -3.54 -22.01 41.63
CA ALA A 34 -3.90 -20.60 41.46
C ALA A 34 -2.80 -19.82 40.71
N LEU A 35 -1.52 -20.08 41.02
CA LEU A 35 -0.39 -19.49 40.30
C LEU A 35 -0.36 -19.91 38.83
N LYS A 36 -0.51 -21.20 38.54
CA LYS A 36 -0.53 -21.70 37.15
C LYS A 36 -1.70 -21.15 36.33
N LEU A 37 -2.87 -20.99 36.95
CA LEU A 37 -4.03 -20.34 36.33
C LEU A 37 -3.74 -18.87 36.00
N LEU A 38 -3.14 -18.14 36.94
CA LEU A 38 -2.75 -16.75 36.72
C LEU A 38 -1.71 -16.61 35.59
N GLU A 39 -0.69 -17.48 35.56
CA GLU A 39 0.31 -17.53 34.49
C GLU A 39 -0.32 -17.82 33.12
N ALA A 40 -1.25 -18.77 33.05
CA ALA A 40 -1.99 -19.08 31.83
C ALA A 40 -2.83 -17.90 31.35
N GLU A 41 -3.51 -17.18 32.25
CA GLU A 41 -4.24 -15.96 31.91
C GLU A 41 -3.32 -14.86 31.37
N PHE A 42 -2.17 -14.64 32.00
CA PHE A 42 -1.18 -13.67 31.53
C PHE A 42 -0.62 -14.05 30.16
N ALA A 43 -0.29 -15.32 29.96
CA ALA A 43 0.18 -15.82 28.66
C ALA A 43 -0.88 -15.62 27.57
N GLN A 44 -2.15 -15.89 27.88
CA GLN A 44 -3.25 -15.69 26.93
C GLN A 44 -3.49 -14.21 26.62
N LYS A 45 -3.45 -13.33 27.63
CA LYS A 45 -3.56 -11.87 27.41
C LYS A 45 -2.41 -11.34 26.56
N ARG A 46 -1.20 -11.81 26.80
CA ARG A 46 -0.02 -11.44 26.01
C ARG A 46 -0.16 -11.90 24.56
N LEU A 47 -0.58 -13.15 24.33
CA LEU A 47 -0.81 -13.67 22.97
C LEU A 47 -1.87 -12.86 22.23
N ASN A 48 -2.97 -12.53 22.90
CA ASN A 48 -4.03 -11.70 22.31
C ASN A 48 -3.52 -10.29 21.97
N ALA A 49 -2.71 -9.68 22.84
CA ALA A 49 -2.13 -8.37 22.59
C ALA A 49 -1.15 -8.39 21.41
N GLU A 50 -0.32 -9.43 21.30
CA GLU A 50 0.64 -9.62 20.21
C GLU A 50 -0.08 -9.85 18.87
N LEU A 51 -1.16 -10.63 18.88
CA LEU A 51 -2.00 -10.86 17.71
C LEU A 51 -2.71 -9.58 17.25
N GLU A 52 -3.21 -8.77 18.18
CA GLU A 52 -3.80 -7.45 17.85
C GLU A 52 -2.75 -6.47 17.31
N LEU A 53 -1.51 -6.51 17.83
CA LEU A 53 -0.41 -5.73 17.29
C LEU A 53 -0.07 -6.13 15.85
N GLN A 54 0.06 -7.43 15.57
CA GLN A 54 0.33 -7.94 14.22
C GLN A 54 -0.76 -7.54 13.24
N LYS A 55 -2.04 -7.64 13.63
CA LYS A 55 -3.16 -7.18 12.78
C LYS A 55 -3.06 -5.70 12.44
N ARG A 56 -2.67 -4.85 13.40
CA ARG A 56 -2.49 -3.41 13.16
C ARG A 56 -1.33 -3.14 12.22
N GLN A 57 -0.20 -3.82 12.42
CA GLN A 57 0.98 -3.70 11.54
C GLN A 57 0.65 -4.15 10.11
N GLN A 58 -0.09 -5.25 9.95
CA GLN A 58 -0.54 -5.71 8.64
C GLN A 58 -1.42 -4.67 7.94
N LYS A 59 -2.44 -4.13 8.63
CA LYS A 59 -3.29 -3.07 8.08
C LYS A 59 -2.51 -1.80 7.72
N GLN A 60 -1.49 -1.46 8.51
CA GLN A 60 -0.63 -0.33 8.19
C GLN A 60 0.18 -0.59 6.92
N ALA A 61 0.78 -1.76 6.78
CA ALA A 61 1.53 -2.15 5.58
C ALA A 61 0.63 -2.13 4.32
N GLU A 62 -0.61 -2.63 4.43
CA GLU A 62 -1.61 -2.57 3.36
C GLU A 62 -1.94 -1.12 2.97
N ALA A 63 -2.12 -0.23 3.94
CA ALA A 63 -2.39 1.19 3.69
C ALA A 63 -1.21 1.89 3.00
N GLU A 64 0.03 1.59 3.40
CA GLU A 64 1.25 2.12 2.79
C GLU A 64 1.43 1.61 1.35
N ALA A 65 1.13 0.33 1.11
CA ALA A 65 1.16 -0.26 -0.22
C ALA A 65 0.11 0.38 -1.15
N LEU A 66 -1.12 0.56 -0.67
CA LEU A 66 -2.19 1.23 -1.42
C LEU A 66 -1.83 2.69 -1.75
N LYS A 67 -1.28 3.42 -0.77
CA LYS A 67 -0.80 4.79 -0.99
C LYS A 67 0.24 4.84 -2.10
N SER A 68 1.17 3.89 -2.12
CA SER A 68 2.23 3.82 -3.13
C SER A 68 1.67 3.58 -4.53
N ILE A 69 0.66 2.72 -4.69
CA ILE A 69 -0.03 2.51 -5.98
C ILE A 69 -0.70 3.81 -6.44
N VAL A 70 -1.50 4.44 -5.58
CA VAL A 70 -2.22 5.68 -5.93
C VAL A 70 -1.25 6.76 -6.35
N GLN A 71 -0.12 6.87 -5.66
CA GLN A 71 0.94 7.82 -6.00
C GLN A 71 1.59 7.50 -7.36
N ALA A 72 1.88 6.22 -7.64
CA ALA A 72 2.43 5.79 -8.92
C ALA A 72 1.47 6.07 -10.09
N GLU A 73 0.17 5.78 -9.94
CA GLU A 73 -0.83 6.06 -10.97
C GLU A 73 -0.98 7.57 -11.21
N SER A 74 -1.01 8.35 -10.13
CA SER A 74 -1.08 9.81 -10.22
C SER A 74 0.14 10.40 -10.92
N MET A 75 1.32 9.83 -10.67
CA MET A 75 2.57 10.25 -11.33
C MET A 75 2.55 9.95 -12.83
N ILE A 76 2.10 8.76 -13.23
CA ILE A 76 1.97 8.39 -14.65
C ILE A 76 1.05 9.38 -15.40
N ARG A 77 -0.11 9.71 -14.81
CA ARG A 77 -1.04 10.68 -15.37
C ARG A 77 -0.42 12.08 -15.45
N SER A 78 0.20 12.54 -14.35
CA SER A 78 0.80 13.87 -14.26
C SER A 78 1.93 14.08 -15.27
N VAL A 79 2.78 13.09 -15.51
CA VAL A 79 3.85 13.19 -16.51
C VAL A 79 3.28 13.45 -17.90
N ARG A 80 2.23 12.71 -18.29
CA ARG A 80 1.56 12.90 -19.58
C ARG A 80 0.88 14.25 -19.69
N ASP A 81 0.15 14.66 -18.66
CA ASP A 81 -0.54 15.96 -18.63
C ASP A 81 0.48 17.10 -18.74
N ASN A 82 1.61 17.00 -18.05
CA ASN A 82 2.70 17.97 -18.15
C ASN A 82 3.28 18.04 -19.56
N ALA A 83 3.51 16.89 -20.21
CA ALA A 83 4.00 16.85 -21.59
C ALA A 83 3.01 17.51 -22.58
N LEU A 84 1.71 17.24 -22.44
CA LEU A 84 0.65 17.87 -23.24
C LEU A 84 0.58 19.38 -23.01
N ILE A 85 0.66 19.83 -21.75
CA ILE A 85 0.69 21.26 -21.40
C ILE A 85 1.92 21.93 -22.02
N SER A 86 3.10 21.33 -21.91
CA SER A 86 4.32 21.86 -22.52
C SER A 86 4.20 21.96 -24.04
N LYS A 87 3.62 20.94 -24.70
CA LYS A 87 3.37 20.95 -26.14
C LYS A 87 2.41 22.08 -26.53
N ALA A 88 1.31 22.26 -25.80
CA ALA A 88 0.33 23.32 -26.04
C ALA A 88 0.94 24.72 -25.83
N ASN A 89 1.68 24.92 -24.74
CA ASN A 89 2.33 26.20 -24.43
C ASN A 89 3.38 26.56 -25.48
N ALA A 90 4.18 25.60 -25.93
CA ALA A 90 5.15 25.83 -27.01
C ALA A 90 4.47 26.18 -28.33
N TYR A 91 3.35 25.53 -28.65
CA TYR A 91 2.57 25.82 -29.86
C TYR A 91 1.96 27.22 -29.84
N VAL A 92 1.31 27.62 -28.72
CA VAL A 92 0.76 28.97 -28.55
C VAL A 92 1.87 30.02 -28.58
N GLY A 93 3.00 29.77 -27.92
CA GLY A 93 4.16 30.66 -27.94
C GLY A 93 4.69 30.87 -29.36
N PHE A 94 4.81 29.79 -30.13
CA PHE A 94 5.23 29.86 -31.54
C PHE A 94 4.23 30.67 -32.39
N LEU A 95 2.93 30.42 -32.25
CA LEU A 95 1.89 31.18 -32.98
C LEU A 95 1.94 32.68 -32.68
N ASN A 96 2.08 33.05 -31.41
CA ASN A 96 2.16 34.45 -31.01
C ASN A 96 3.37 35.16 -31.65
N VAL A 97 4.54 34.51 -31.66
CA VAL A 97 5.74 35.04 -32.31
C VAL A 97 5.55 35.17 -33.82
N MET A 98 4.98 34.15 -34.47
CA MET A 98 4.74 34.15 -35.92
C MET A 98 3.76 35.26 -36.33
N LEU A 99 2.65 35.42 -35.61
CA LEU A 99 1.65 36.46 -35.87
C LEU A 99 2.26 37.86 -35.69
N ASN A 100 3.05 38.07 -34.63
CA ASN A 100 3.74 39.34 -34.42
C ASN A 100 4.79 39.65 -35.49
N ALA A 101 5.55 38.64 -35.94
CA ALA A 101 6.54 38.81 -37.02
C ALA A 101 5.87 39.14 -38.37
N THR A 102 4.70 38.56 -38.65
CA THR A 102 3.93 38.82 -39.89
C THR A 102 3.42 40.27 -39.95
N ASN A 103 3.25 40.92 -38.80
CA ASN A 103 2.82 42.32 -38.73
C ASN A 103 3.96 43.35 -38.89
N ILE A 104 5.23 42.91 -38.89
CA ILE A 104 6.40 43.81 -38.90
C ILE A 104 6.98 44.02 -40.31
N ASP A 105 6.79 43.09 -41.25
CA ASP A 105 7.22 43.28 -42.64
C ASP A 105 6.26 42.61 -43.63
N GLY A 106 5.75 43.38 -44.59
CA GLY A 106 4.99 42.89 -45.75
C GLY A 106 5.85 42.12 -46.77
N ASP A 107 7.07 41.73 -46.40
CA ASP A 107 7.99 41.00 -47.26
C ASP A 107 7.91 39.50 -46.99
N LYS A 108 7.65 38.74 -48.05
CA LYS A 108 7.31 37.31 -48.05
C LYS A 108 8.50 36.40 -47.68
N ASN A 109 9.58 36.98 -47.17
CA ASN A 109 10.88 36.33 -47.02
C ASN A 109 11.58 36.56 -45.66
N VAL A 110 10.95 37.18 -44.67
CA VAL A 110 11.57 37.34 -43.34
C VAL A 110 11.45 36.04 -42.55
N GLY A 111 12.37 35.10 -42.79
CA GLY A 111 12.91 34.09 -41.86
C GLY A 111 11.99 33.05 -41.18
N GLY A 112 10.67 33.25 -41.16
CA GLY A 112 9.71 32.43 -40.42
C GLY A 112 9.42 31.12 -41.13
N SER A 113 9.10 31.15 -42.43
CA SER A 113 8.63 29.95 -43.16
C SER A 113 9.68 28.83 -43.25
N ASN A 114 10.97 29.19 -43.34
CA ASN A 114 12.07 28.22 -43.52
C ASN A 114 12.38 27.41 -42.25
N HIS A 115 12.01 27.91 -41.06
CA HIS A 115 12.26 27.24 -39.79
C HIS A 115 10.99 26.80 -39.06
N SER A 116 9.80 27.28 -39.45
CA SER A 116 8.51 26.85 -38.90
C SER A 116 8.34 25.33 -38.92
N SER A 117 8.75 24.67 -40.01
CA SER A 117 8.68 23.21 -40.11
C SER A 117 9.55 22.52 -39.05
N ASN A 118 10.74 23.06 -38.78
CA ASN A 118 11.63 22.51 -37.76
C ASN A 118 11.08 22.74 -36.35
N VAL A 119 10.54 23.92 -36.06
CA VAL A 119 9.92 24.21 -34.75
C VAL A 119 8.71 23.31 -34.50
N ILE A 120 7.82 23.16 -35.50
CA ILE A 120 6.66 22.26 -35.39
C ILE A 120 7.12 20.82 -35.19
N LYS A 121 8.12 20.34 -35.94
CA LYS A 121 8.70 18.99 -35.74
C LYS A 121 9.24 18.80 -34.33
N THR A 122 9.94 19.79 -33.78
CA THR A 122 10.48 19.74 -32.41
C THR A 122 9.37 19.73 -31.36
N ILE A 123 8.32 20.54 -31.53
CA ILE A 123 7.15 20.52 -30.63
C ILE A 123 6.41 19.19 -30.73
N SER A 124 6.23 18.64 -31.93
CA SER A 124 5.61 17.34 -32.16
C SER A 124 6.45 16.18 -31.61
N ALA A 125 7.76 16.34 -31.47
CA ALA A 125 8.66 15.35 -30.88
C ALA A 125 8.57 15.26 -29.35
N VAL A 126 7.85 16.18 -28.68
CA VAL A 126 7.51 16.01 -27.26
C VAL A 126 6.62 14.79 -27.13
N ASP A 127 7.12 13.77 -26.42
CA ASP A 127 6.41 12.52 -26.20
C ASP A 127 5.23 12.73 -25.24
N ASP A 128 4.03 12.53 -25.75
CA ASP A 128 2.76 12.55 -25.02
C ASP A 128 2.09 11.17 -25.00
N SER A 129 2.83 10.14 -25.40
CA SER A 129 2.35 8.76 -25.40
C SER A 129 2.09 8.30 -23.97
N PRO A 130 1.06 7.44 -23.75
CA PRO A 130 0.84 6.84 -22.46
C PRO A 130 2.07 6.01 -22.04
N LEU A 131 2.48 6.11 -20.78
CA LEU A 131 3.51 5.26 -20.17
C LEU A 131 2.97 3.83 -19.96
N SER A 132 2.70 3.13 -21.06
CA SER A 132 2.10 1.79 -21.09
C SER A 132 3.03 0.71 -20.55
N ASN A 133 4.34 0.95 -20.57
CA ASN A 133 5.39 0.01 -20.14
C ASN A 133 5.22 -0.46 -18.69
N TYR A 134 4.56 0.32 -17.84
CA TYR A 134 4.36 0.01 -16.43
C TYR A 134 2.92 -0.37 -16.08
N SER A 135 2.00 -0.27 -17.05
CA SER A 135 0.57 -0.47 -16.80
C SER A 135 0.24 -1.90 -16.39
N GLN A 136 0.88 -2.89 -17.01
CA GLN A 136 0.66 -4.30 -16.68
C GLN A 136 1.14 -4.62 -15.27
N SER A 137 2.36 -4.21 -14.91
CA SER A 137 2.92 -4.43 -13.57
C SER A 137 2.12 -3.70 -12.49
N LEU A 138 1.56 -2.53 -12.79
CA LEU A 138 0.72 -1.79 -11.85
C LEU A 138 -0.63 -2.50 -11.61
N GLU A 139 -1.24 -3.06 -12.65
CA GLU A 139 -2.49 -3.83 -12.53
C GLU A 139 -2.29 -5.17 -11.81
N GLU A 140 -1.16 -5.86 -12.06
CA GLU A 140 -0.78 -7.06 -11.31
C GLU A 140 -0.59 -6.73 -9.81
N LEU A 141 0.17 -5.70 -9.48
CA LEU A 141 0.38 -5.27 -8.09
C LEU A 141 -0.92 -4.87 -7.39
N LYS A 142 -1.83 -4.20 -8.10
CA LYS A 142 -3.15 -3.82 -7.59
C LYS A 142 -4.01 -5.04 -7.30
N LYS A 143 -3.96 -6.06 -8.16
CA LYS A 143 -4.68 -7.32 -7.95
C LYS A 143 -4.15 -8.05 -6.71
N ASP A 144 -2.84 -8.18 -6.58
CA ASP A 144 -2.21 -8.87 -5.44
C ASP A 144 -2.58 -8.21 -4.10
N ILE A 145 -2.58 -6.87 -4.04
CA ILE A 145 -2.97 -6.13 -2.82
C ILE A 145 -4.48 -6.25 -2.53
N LEU A 146 -5.33 -6.28 -3.55
CA LEU A 146 -6.77 -6.49 -3.37
C LEU A 146 -7.10 -7.92 -2.94
N GLU A 147 -6.30 -8.92 -3.33
CA GLU A 147 -6.43 -10.30 -2.86
C GLU A 147 -5.95 -10.44 -1.42
N LEU A 148 -4.88 -9.74 -1.02
CA LEU A 148 -4.41 -9.71 0.37
C LEU A 148 -5.37 -9.02 1.33
N ALA A 149 -6.21 -8.10 0.83
CA ALA A 149 -7.19 -7.37 1.63
C ALA A 149 -8.52 -8.11 1.85
N LYS A 150 -8.71 -9.32 1.28
CA LYS A 150 -9.91 -10.15 1.44
C LYS A 150 -9.75 -11.18 2.56
#